data_AF-A0A8J5ZSA9-F1
#
_entry.id   AF-A0A8J5ZSA9-F1
#
_cell.length_a   1.000
_cell.length_b   1.000
_cell.length_c   1.000
_cell.angle_alpha   90.00
_cell.angle_beta   90.00
_cell.angle_gamma   90.00
#
_symmetry.space_group_name_H-M   'P 1'
#
loop_
_entity.id
_entity.type
_entity.pdbx_description
1 polymer ?
#
loop_
_entity_poly.entity_id
_entity_poly.type
_entity_poly.pdbx_seq_one_letter_code
_entity_poly.pdbx_strand_id
1 'polypeptide(L)'
;PADCRALIDKLKVCNDEQLLLELQQIKTWNIGKCELYHWVDLLDRFDGILADAGQTVENMSWMLVCDRPEREQLKMLLLAVLNFTALLIEYSFSRHLYSSIEHLTTLLASSDMQVVLAVLNLLYVFSKRSNYITRLGSDKRTPLLTRLQHLAE
;
A
#
# COMPACT_ATOMS: atom_id res chain seq x y z
N PRO A 1 5.50 -4.37 -20.85
CA PRO A 1 6.94 -4.36 -21.24
C PRO A 1 7.65 -5.61 -20.69
N ALA A 2 8.67 -6.14 -21.37
CA ALA A 2 9.41 -7.33 -20.91
C ALA A 2 10.03 -7.12 -19.52
N ASP A 3 10.55 -5.91 -19.27
CA ASP A 3 11.16 -5.53 -17.98
C ASP A 3 10.14 -5.52 -16.83
N CYS A 4 8.86 -5.17 -17.09
CA CYS A 4 7.81 -5.30 -16.08
C CYS A 4 7.61 -6.76 -15.68
N ARG A 5 7.60 -7.67 -16.66
CA ARG A 5 7.37 -9.09 -16.43
C ARG A 5 8.51 -9.69 -15.61
N ALA A 6 9.76 -9.39 -15.96
CA ALA A 6 10.92 -9.85 -15.21
C ALA A 6 10.89 -9.41 -13.74
N LEU A 7 10.50 -8.15 -13.48
CA LEU A 7 10.37 -7.66 -12.11
C LEU A 7 9.21 -8.33 -11.36
N ILE A 8 8.04 -8.48 -12.00
CA ILE A 8 6.88 -9.16 -11.41
C ILE A 8 7.26 -10.60 -11.03
N ASP A 9 7.85 -11.35 -11.96
CA ASP A 9 8.23 -12.75 -11.75
C ASP A 9 9.25 -12.88 -10.63
N LYS A 10 10.21 -11.95 -10.52
CA LYS A 10 11.16 -11.89 -9.41
C LYS A 10 10.48 -11.68 -8.07
N LEU A 11 9.60 -10.68 -7.96
CA LEU A 11 8.94 -10.34 -6.69
C LEU A 11 7.94 -11.40 -6.23
N LYS A 12 7.28 -12.09 -7.17
CA LYS A 12 6.31 -13.15 -6.88
C LYS A 12 6.90 -14.34 -6.12
N VAL A 13 8.14 -14.71 -6.44
CA VAL A 13 8.79 -15.89 -5.84
C VAL A 13 9.49 -15.60 -4.51
N CYS A 14 9.66 -14.31 -4.16
CA CYS A 14 10.28 -13.92 -2.90
C CYS A 14 9.42 -14.32 -1.70
N ASN A 15 10.02 -14.86 -0.64
CA ASN A 15 9.39 -14.84 0.68
C ASN A 15 9.33 -13.40 1.25
N ASP A 16 8.78 -13.20 2.45
CA ASP A 16 8.58 -11.85 2.99
C ASP A 16 9.89 -11.10 3.29
N GLU A 17 10.92 -11.79 3.75
CA GLU A 17 12.25 -11.21 4.00
C GLU A 17 12.93 -10.80 2.69
N GLN A 18 12.89 -11.67 1.68
CA GLN A 18 13.42 -11.39 0.34
C GLN A 18 12.63 -10.25 -0.31
N LEU A 19 11.30 -10.27 -0.19
CA LEU A 19 10.42 -9.24 -0.76
C LEU A 19 10.77 -7.88 -0.14
N LEU A 20 10.93 -7.79 1.17
CA LEU A 20 11.36 -6.58 1.85
C LEU A 20 12.67 -6.04 1.25
N LEU A 21 13.70 -6.89 1.16
CA LEU A 21 15.02 -6.49 0.65
C LEU A 21 14.95 -6.01 -0.81
N GLU A 22 14.17 -6.69 -1.64
CA GLU A 22 13.99 -6.34 -3.05
C GLU A 22 13.23 -5.01 -3.22
N LEU A 23 12.10 -4.85 -2.52
CA LEU A 23 11.31 -3.62 -2.58
C LEU A 23 12.10 -2.41 -2.05
N GLN A 24 12.94 -2.59 -1.03
CA GLN A 24 13.77 -1.52 -0.50
C GLN A 24 14.82 -1.01 -1.49
N GLN A 25 15.30 -1.85 -2.42
CA GLN A 25 16.25 -1.45 -3.46
C GLN A 25 15.60 -0.62 -4.57
N ILE A 26 14.28 -0.68 -4.74
CA ILE A 26 13.56 0.01 -5.80
C ILE A 26 13.17 1.41 -5.30
N LYS A 27 14.04 2.39 -5.52
CA LYS A 27 13.78 3.81 -5.17
C LYS A 27 13.23 4.64 -6.32
N THR A 28 13.47 4.22 -7.56
CA THR A 28 13.02 4.93 -8.77
C THR A 28 12.39 3.95 -9.74
N TRP A 29 11.44 4.45 -10.54
CA TRP A 29 10.80 3.65 -11.57
C TRP A 29 11.58 3.78 -12.88
N ASN A 30 12.36 2.75 -13.19
CA ASN A 30 13.21 2.73 -14.39
C ASN A 30 12.59 1.90 -15.52
N ILE A 31 11.34 1.45 -15.35
CA ILE A 31 10.61 0.67 -16.35
C ILE A 31 9.65 1.61 -17.10
N GLY A 32 9.35 1.32 -18.37
CA GLY A 32 8.30 2.02 -19.09
C GLY A 32 6.95 1.94 -18.36
N LYS A 33 6.03 2.87 -18.67
CA LYS A 33 4.67 2.88 -18.11
C LYS A 33 4.00 1.52 -18.31
N CYS A 34 3.30 1.01 -17.30
CA CYS A 34 2.77 -0.36 -17.30
C CYS A 34 1.27 -0.43 -16.98
N GLU A 35 0.63 -1.52 -17.38
CA GLU A 35 -0.78 -1.76 -17.02
C GLU A 35 -0.86 -2.43 -15.64
N LEU A 36 -1.73 -1.91 -14.76
CA LEU A 36 -1.88 -2.44 -13.41
C LEU A 36 -2.39 -3.90 -13.39
N TYR A 37 -3.13 -4.32 -14.43
CA TYR A 37 -3.63 -5.68 -14.58
C TYR A 37 -2.54 -6.76 -14.44
N HIS A 38 -1.32 -6.51 -14.94
CA HIS A 38 -0.23 -7.48 -14.84
C HIS A 38 0.31 -7.67 -13.41
N TRP A 39 -0.04 -6.76 -12.51
CA TRP A 39 0.43 -6.73 -11.13
C TRP A 39 -0.57 -7.33 -10.15
N VAL A 40 -1.76 -7.73 -10.60
CA VAL A 40 -2.88 -8.17 -9.72
C VAL A 40 -2.44 -9.24 -8.73
N ASP A 41 -1.81 -10.33 -9.17
CA ASP A 41 -1.35 -11.38 -8.24
C ASP A 41 -0.38 -10.88 -7.16
N LEU A 42 0.47 -9.88 -7.49
CA LEU A 42 1.38 -9.29 -6.52
C LEU A 42 0.65 -8.30 -5.60
N LEU A 43 -0.32 -7.56 -6.14
CA LEU A 43 -1.19 -6.66 -5.38
C LEU A 43 -2.09 -7.44 -4.41
N ASP A 44 -2.56 -8.64 -4.78
CA ASP A 44 -3.34 -9.52 -3.90
C ASP A 44 -2.49 -9.99 -2.71
N ARG A 45 -1.21 -10.30 -2.95
CA ARG A 45 -0.27 -10.57 -1.84
C ARG A 45 -0.05 -9.33 -0.98
N PHE A 46 0.08 -8.15 -1.58
CA PHE A 46 0.21 -6.90 -0.82
C PHE A 46 -1.05 -6.60 -0.02
N ASP A 47 -2.24 -6.91 -0.54
CA ASP A 47 -3.51 -6.79 0.19
C ASP A 47 -3.47 -7.57 1.50
N GLY A 48 -3.01 -8.84 1.46
CA GLY A 48 -2.82 -9.65 2.66
C GLY A 48 -1.85 -9.03 3.68
N ILE A 49 -0.72 -8.49 3.21
CA ILE A 49 0.25 -7.81 4.09
C ILE A 49 -0.36 -6.55 4.73
N LEU A 50 -1.10 -5.76 3.96
CA LEU A 50 -1.80 -4.57 4.46
C LEU A 50 -2.88 -4.95 5.48
N ALA A 51 -3.62 -6.02 5.22
CA ALA A 51 -4.63 -6.57 6.12
C ALA A 51 -4.00 -7.01 7.45
N ASP A 52 -2.95 -7.83 7.41
CA ASP A 52 -2.25 -8.34 8.59
C ASP A 52 -1.64 -7.23 9.45
N ALA A 53 -1.11 -6.18 8.80
CA ALA A 53 -0.61 -5.00 9.48
C ALA A 53 -1.72 -4.16 10.13
N GLY A 54 -2.85 -4.02 9.44
CA GLY A 54 -3.98 -3.19 9.84
C GLY A 54 -4.94 -3.83 10.85
N GLN A 55 -4.73 -5.10 11.23
CA GLN A 55 -5.52 -5.73 12.29
C GLN A 55 -5.35 -4.99 13.63
N THR A 56 -6.40 -4.97 14.44
CA THR A 56 -6.32 -4.47 15.81
C THR A 56 -5.79 -5.53 16.75
N VAL A 57 -5.04 -5.12 17.77
CA VAL A 57 -4.51 -6.05 18.78
C VAL A 57 -5.64 -6.47 19.73
N GLU A 58 -5.75 -7.77 20.03
CA GLU A 58 -6.71 -8.29 21.01
C GLU A 58 -6.59 -7.54 22.35
N ASN A 59 -7.72 -7.09 22.89
CA ASN A 59 -7.82 -6.27 24.11
C ASN A 59 -7.17 -4.87 24.04
N MET A 60 -6.64 -4.46 22.88
CA MET A 60 -6.10 -3.12 22.63
C MET A 60 -6.58 -2.61 21.27
N SER A 61 -7.89 -2.38 21.13
CA SER A 61 -8.53 -2.00 19.86
C SER A 61 -8.04 -0.69 19.24
N TRP A 62 -7.32 0.13 20.01
CA TRP A 62 -6.70 1.38 19.55
C TRP A 62 -5.33 1.19 18.90
N MET A 63 -4.70 0.01 19.06
CA MET A 63 -3.38 -0.31 18.53
C MET A 63 -3.49 -1.25 17.34
N LEU A 64 -2.77 -0.93 16.25
CA LEU A 64 -2.64 -1.84 15.11
C LEU A 64 -1.54 -2.87 15.34
N VAL A 65 -1.63 -4.03 14.70
CA VAL A 65 -0.61 -5.09 14.80
C VAL A 65 0.76 -4.59 14.35
N CYS A 66 0.84 -3.72 13.33
CA CYS A 66 2.10 -3.14 12.87
C CYS A 66 2.74 -2.16 13.87
N ASP A 67 1.98 -1.62 14.82
CA ASP A 67 2.49 -0.69 15.85
C ASP A 67 3.22 -1.42 16.98
N ARG A 68 3.07 -2.74 17.09
CA ARG A 68 3.71 -3.53 18.16
C ARG A 68 5.22 -3.59 17.96
N PRO A 69 6.04 -3.36 19.00
CA PRO A 69 7.50 -3.49 18.91
C PRO A 69 7.96 -4.88 18.43
N GLU A 70 7.23 -5.93 18.79
CA GLU A 70 7.56 -7.30 18.36
C GLU A 70 7.26 -7.56 16.87
N ARG A 71 6.56 -6.63 16.20
CA ARG A 71 6.15 -6.74 14.79
C ARG A 71 6.93 -5.81 13.87
N GLU A 72 8.13 -5.38 14.28
CA GLU A 72 9.01 -4.49 13.51
C GLU A 72 9.28 -5.01 12.08
N GLN A 73 9.48 -6.32 11.92
CA GLN A 73 9.70 -6.93 10.60
C GLN A 73 8.49 -6.74 9.66
N LEU A 74 7.27 -6.90 10.19
CA LEU A 74 6.04 -6.68 9.44
C LEU A 74 5.90 -5.19 9.07
N LYS A 75 6.21 -4.29 10.01
CA LYS A 75 6.15 -2.85 9.76
C LYS A 75 7.14 -2.42 8.65
N MET A 76 8.35 -2.96 8.65
CA MET A 76 9.31 -2.69 7.57
C MET A 76 8.80 -3.17 6.21
N LEU A 77 8.20 -4.38 6.16
CA LEU A 77 7.60 -4.92 4.94
C LEU A 77 6.41 -4.07 4.47
N LEU A 78 5.52 -3.69 5.40
CA LEU A 78 4.40 -2.78 5.15
C LEU A 78 4.87 -1.48 4.49
N LEU A 79 5.88 -0.83 5.08
CA LEU A 79 6.43 0.42 4.54
C LEU A 79 7.02 0.22 3.14
N ALA A 80 7.72 -0.89 2.90
CA ALA A 80 8.27 -1.21 1.59
C ALA A 80 7.15 -1.43 0.54
N VAL A 81 6.09 -2.16 0.92
CA VAL A 81 4.90 -2.39 0.10
C VAL A 81 4.18 -1.08 -0.24
N LEU A 82 3.93 -0.22 0.74
CA LEU A 82 3.25 1.07 0.54
C LEU A 82 4.05 1.98 -0.41
N ASN A 83 5.36 2.09 -0.19
CA ASN A 83 6.24 2.92 -1.01
C ASN A 83 6.35 2.38 -2.45
N PHE A 84 6.52 1.07 -2.61
CA PHE A 84 6.53 0.45 -3.93
C PHE A 84 5.19 0.62 -4.64
N THR A 85 4.08 0.45 -3.94
CA THR A 85 2.73 0.63 -4.51
C THR A 85 2.54 2.07 -4.98
N ALA A 86 3.02 3.07 -4.23
CA ALA A 86 2.95 4.47 -4.66
C ALA A 86 3.71 4.67 -5.98
N LEU A 87 4.93 4.11 -6.08
CA LEU A 87 5.72 4.18 -7.30
C LEU A 87 5.04 3.46 -8.48
N LEU A 88 4.54 2.25 -8.27
CA LEU A 88 3.78 1.49 -9.27
C LEU A 88 2.55 2.26 -9.76
N ILE A 89 1.78 2.85 -8.85
CA ILE A 89 0.61 3.65 -9.21
C ILE A 89 1.02 4.90 -10.00
N GLU A 90 2.12 5.56 -9.63
CA GLU A 90 2.62 6.72 -10.35
C GLU A 90 2.88 6.41 -11.83
N TYR A 91 3.48 5.26 -12.11
CA TYR A 91 3.91 4.82 -13.45
C TYR A 91 3.02 3.74 -14.08
N SER A 92 1.76 3.62 -13.66
CA SER A 92 0.79 2.71 -14.25
C SER A 92 -0.42 3.38 -14.92
N PHE A 93 -1.25 2.59 -15.59
CA PHE A 93 -2.60 2.92 -16.04
C PHE A 93 -3.57 1.80 -15.63
N SER A 94 -4.87 1.95 -15.91
CA SER A 94 -5.93 1.05 -15.42
C SER A 94 -5.99 0.96 -13.89
N ARG A 95 -5.72 2.08 -13.19
CA ARG A 95 -5.62 2.16 -11.71
C ARG A 95 -6.90 1.87 -10.93
N HIS A 96 -8.04 1.83 -11.61
CA HIS A 96 -9.30 1.40 -11.01
C HIS A 96 -9.28 -0.08 -10.56
N LEU A 97 -8.29 -0.86 -11.01
CA LEU A 97 -8.05 -2.24 -10.59
C LEU A 97 -7.47 -2.36 -9.17
N TYR A 98 -6.99 -1.27 -8.57
CA TYR A 98 -6.53 -1.32 -7.17
C TYR A 98 -7.73 -1.46 -6.21
N SER A 99 -7.73 -2.52 -5.40
CA SER A 99 -8.86 -2.93 -4.56
C SER A 99 -8.62 -2.81 -3.04
N SER A 100 -7.44 -2.40 -2.58
CA SER A 100 -7.03 -2.44 -1.17
C SER A 100 -7.24 -1.14 -0.37
N ILE A 101 -8.12 -0.24 -0.83
CA ILE A 101 -8.32 1.09 -0.22
C ILE A 101 -8.84 1.06 1.23
N GLU A 102 -9.54 0.00 1.61
CA GLU A 102 -10.05 -0.18 2.98
C GLU A 102 -8.89 -0.37 3.96
N HIS A 103 -7.89 -1.18 3.59
CA HIS A 103 -6.68 -1.35 4.41
C HIS A 103 -5.89 -0.05 4.54
N LEU A 104 -5.77 0.73 3.47
CA LEU A 104 -5.15 2.06 3.54
C LEU A 104 -5.90 2.97 4.54
N THR A 105 -7.23 2.95 4.51
CA THR A 105 -8.06 3.73 5.42
C THR A 105 -7.86 3.30 6.88
N THR A 106 -7.75 1.99 7.14
CA THR A 106 -7.44 1.44 8.46
C THR A 106 -6.05 1.85 8.93
N LEU A 107 -5.04 1.76 8.06
CA LEU A 107 -3.64 2.05 8.39
C LEU A 107 -3.38 3.55 8.71
N LEU A 108 -4.27 4.46 8.30
CA LEU A 108 -4.25 5.85 8.79
C LEU A 108 -4.50 5.97 10.31
N ALA A 109 -4.91 4.87 10.98
CA ALA A 109 -5.01 4.79 12.44
C ALA A 109 -3.67 4.54 13.16
N SER A 110 -2.64 4.18 12.40
CA SER A 110 -1.34 3.78 12.94
C SER A 110 -0.77 4.82 13.90
N SER A 111 -0.18 4.36 15.01
CA SER A 111 0.55 5.23 15.92
C SER A 111 1.94 5.61 15.38
N ASP A 112 2.49 4.81 14.47
CA ASP A 112 3.74 5.11 13.78
C ASP A 112 3.52 6.11 12.62
N MET A 113 4.14 7.29 12.72
CA MET A 113 4.02 8.37 11.74
C MET A 113 4.59 7.99 10.36
N GLN A 114 5.57 7.09 10.28
CA GLN A 114 6.11 6.64 8.99
C GLN A 114 5.06 5.87 8.20
N VAL A 115 4.25 5.05 8.87
CA VAL A 115 3.14 4.31 8.26
C VAL A 115 2.10 5.29 7.75
N VAL A 116 1.67 6.25 8.58
CA VAL A 116 0.69 7.27 8.18
C VAL A 116 1.18 8.06 6.96
N LEU A 117 2.44 8.52 6.97
CA LEU A 117 3.03 9.25 5.84
C LEU A 117 3.11 8.40 4.56
N ALA A 118 3.47 7.13 4.66
CA ALA A 118 3.52 6.22 3.51
C ALA A 118 2.14 6.01 2.88
N VAL A 119 1.09 5.86 3.72
CA VAL A 119 -0.30 5.78 3.25
C VAL A 119 -0.74 7.09 2.60
N LEU A 120 -0.49 8.24 3.25
CA LEU A 120 -0.83 9.56 2.70
C LEU A 120 -0.14 9.81 1.35
N ASN A 121 1.13 9.40 1.19
CA ASN A 121 1.83 9.48 -0.09
C ASN A 121 1.13 8.66 -1.18
N LEU A 122 0.74 7.42 -0.88
CA LEU A 122 0.02 6.59 -1.84
C LEU A 122 -1.33 7.20 -2.25
N LEU A 123 -2.11 7.72 -1.28
CA LEU A 123 -3.37 8.42 -1.55
C LEU A 123 -3.16 9.71 -2.37
N TYR A 124 -2.08 10.45 -2.09
CA TYR A 124 -1.68 11.62 -2.87
C TYR A 124 -1.36 11.24 -4.33
N VAL A 125 -0.60 10.16 -4.55
CA VAL A 125 -0.29 9.69 -5.91
C VAL A 125 -1.57 9.30 -6.65
N PHE A 126 -2.51 8.60 -6.00
CA PHE A 126 -3.82 8.32 -6.60
C PHE A 126 -4.55 9.59 -7.01
N SER A 127 -4.60 10.60 -6.13
CA SER A 127 -5.25 11.89 -6.39
C SER A 127 -4.60 12.67 -7.52
N LYS A 128 -3.26 12.70 -7.55
CA LYS A 128 -2.48 13.43 -8.56
C LYS A 128 -2.57 12.78 -9.94
N ARG A 129 -2.60 11.45 -9.99
CA ARG A 129 -2.44 10.71 -11.23
C ARG A 129 -3.75 10.16 -11.79
N SER A 130 -4.82 10.10 -11.00
CA SER A 130 -6.09 9.50 -11.41
C SER A 130 -7.30 10.12 -10.72
N ASN A 131 -8.49 9.81 -11.22
CA ASN A 131 -9.75 10.08 -10.52
C ASN A 131 -10.18 8.89 -9.65
N TYR A 132 -9.23 8.05 -9.19
CA TYR A 132 -9.53 6.84 -8.42
C TYR A 132 -10.37 7.16 -7.18
N ILE A 133 -9.91 8.10 -6.34
CA ILE A 133 -10.58 8.45 -5.07
C ILE A 133 -11.99 9.02 -5.33
N THR A 134 -12.17 9.86 -6.34
CA THR A 134 -13.47 10.45 -6.64
C THR A 134 -14.48 9.44 -7.18
N ARG A 135 -14.00 8.34 -7.81
CA ARG A 135 -14.80 7.24 -8.32
C ARG A 135 -15.07 6.12 -7.31
N LEU A 136 -14.50 6.18 -6.10
CA LEU A 136 -14.83 5.23 -5.04
C LEU A 136 -16.32 5.29 -4.68
N GLY A 137 -16.90 4.13 -4.38
CA GLY A 137 -18.23 4.03 -3.79
C GLY A 137 -18.30 4.76 -2.45
N SER A 138 -19.49 5.22 -2.06
CA SER A 138 -19.68 5.97 -0.82
C SER A 138 -19.29 5.19 0.43
N ASP A 139 -19.45 3.87 0.40
CA ASP A 139 -19.04 2.91 1.42
C ASP A 139 -17.55 2.99 1.75
N LYS A 140 -16.69 3.19 0.73
CA LYS A 140 -15.23 3.30 0.90
C LYS A 140 -14.75 4.75 0.99
N ARG A 141 -15.37 5.65 0.23
CA ARG A 141 -14.95 7.06 0.14
C ARG A 141 -15.23 7.83 1.43
N THR A 142 -16.39 7.62 2.05
CA THR A 142 -16.78 8.39 3.25
C THR A 142 -15.85 8.10 4.43
N PRO A 143 -15.57 6.83 4.83
CA PRO A 143 -14.64 6.55 5.91
C PRO A 143 -13.23 7.10 5.67
N LEU A 144 -12.75 7.02 4.42
CA LEU A 144 -11.45 7.58 4.03
C LEU A 144 -11.41 9.10 4.27
N LEU A 145 -12.40 9.84 3.77
CA LEU A 145 -12.45 11.29 3.93
C LEU A 145 -12.59 11.70 5.39
N THR A 146 -13.43 11.02 6.17
CA THR A 146 -13.56 11.24 7.61
C THR A 146 -12.22 11.05 8.32
N ARG A 147 -11.48 9.98 8.00
CA ARG A 147 -10.17 9.72 8.62
C ARG A 147 -9.12 10.76 8.23
N LEU A 148 -9.10 11.20 6.97
CA LEU A 148 -8.22 12.28 6.52
C LEU A 148 -8.54 13.62 7.20
N GLN A 149 -9.82 13.91 7.42
CA GLN A 149 -10.24 15.11 8.14
C GLN A 149 -9.74 15.09 9.59
N HIS A 150 -9.90 13.97 10.30
CA HIS A 150 -9.40 13.83 11.68
C HIS A 150 -7.86 13.95 11.81
N LEU A 151 -7.11 13.67 10.73
CA LEU A 151 -5.65 13.86 10.73
C LEU A 151 -5.24 15.32 10.48
N ALA A 152 -6.14 16.14 9.95
CA ALA A 152 -5.88 17.55 9.63
C ALA A 152 -6.28 18.52 10.75
N GLU A 153 -7.10 18.05 11.69
CA GLU A 153 -7.53 18.77 12.91
C GLU A 153 -6.54 18.56 14.06
#